data_AF-A0A7C7VSE0-F1
#
_entry.id   AF-A0A7C7VSE0-F1
#
_cell.length_a   1.000
_cell.length_b   1.000
_cell.length_c   1.000
_cell.angle_alpha   90.00
_cell.angle_beta   90.00
_cell.angle_gamma   90.00
#
_symmetry.space_group_name_H-M   'P 1'
#
loop_
_entity.id
_entity.type
_entity.pdbx_description
1 polymer ?
#
loop_
_entity_poly.entity_id
_entity_poly.type
_entity_poly.pdbx_seq_one_letter_code
_entity_poly.pdbx_strand_id
1 'polypeptide(L)'
;MFRIIDVHGHASKFWLPMPWKNSDIIAYLERFGIEKFVASSLLAICEDLIEGNKETLEFIREYPGIVYGYVVVNPHYMKTSLKEIGRYSKIEGFVGIKIHDGYYMRIDPLMSPVWKRVWQMVSDLGWAVLSHNSLASLAKISQEYPDANFISAHATNSMSTVKYVLKGCSSNLFLDVCGTPRNYGVLETLVKVLGSADNIVFGTDLPLISPSSSLGKIENAEIPREEKEKKPTF
;
A
#
# COMPACT_ATOMS: atom_id res chain seq x y z
N MET A 1 -1.69 10.82 -21.58
CA MET A 1 -1.95 10.79 -20.13
C MET A 1 -1.46 9.45 -19.62
N PHE A 2 -0.70 9.41 -18.52
CA PHE A 2 -0.20 8.15 -17.96
C PHE A 2 -1.35 7.32 -17.41
N ARG A 3 -1.23 5.99 -17.42
CA ARG A 3 -2.17 5.11 -16.70
C ARG A 3 -1.70 5.04 -15.26
N ILE A 4 -2.43 5.66 -14.33
CA ILE A 4 -2.04 5.77 -12.93
C ILE A 4 -2.84 4.78 -12.09
N ILE A 5 -2.13 3.94 -11.34
CA ILE A 5 -2.70 3.04 -10.33
C ILE A 5 -2.22 3.54 -8.98
N ASP A 6 -3.17 3.92 -8.14
CA ASP A 6 -2.88 4.29 -6.75
C ASP A 6 -3.02 3.07 -5.86
N VAL A 7 -1.88 2.53 -5.42
CA VAL A 7 -1.82 1.32 -4.58
C VAL A 7 -1.97 1.64 -3.09
N HIS A 8 -2.18 2.89 -2.72
CA HIS A 8 -2.28 3.26 -1.32
C HIS A 8 -3.36 4.31 -1.12
N GLY A 9 -4.55 3.84 -0.79
CA GLY A 9 -5.61 4.71 -0.32
C GLY A 9 -6.55 4.04 0.67
N HIS A 10 -7.56 4.80 1.03
CA HIS A 10 -8.41 4.54 2.15
C HIS A 10 -9.88 4.81 1.87
N ALA A 11 -10.73 4.09 2.59
CA ALA A 11 -12.16 4.33 2.65
C ALA A 11 -12.58 4.72 4.07
N SER A 12 -13.79 5.29 4.19
CA SER A 12 -14.43 5.63 5.46
C SER A 12 -13.68 6.70 6.26
N LYS A 13 -14.10 6.88 7.51
CA LYS A 13 -13.67 7.96 8.40
C LYS A 13 -12.42 7.57 9.17
N PHE A 14 -11.55 8.55 9.34
CA PHE A 14 -10.55 8.54 10.41
C PHE A 14 -11.19 9.08 11.70
N TRP A 15 -10.47 9.09 12.83
CA TRP A 15 -10.94 9.74 14.07
C TRP A 15 -11.19 11.26 13.93
N LEU A 16 -10.84 11.85 12.79
CA LEU A 16 -11.17 13.22 12.42
C LEU A 16 -12.51 13.26 11.67
N PRO A 17 -13.32 14.33 11.81
CA PRO A 17 -14.57 14.48 11.07
C PRO A 17 -14.28 14.63 9.57
N MET A 18 -14.21 13.49 8.89
CA MET A 18 -13.98 13.34 7.47
C MET A 18 -15.35 13.07 6.82
N PRO A 19 -16.05 14.08 6.26
CA PRO A 19 -17.39 13.89 5.70
C PRO A 19 -17.37 13.19 4.32
N TRP A 20 -16.25 12.58 3.94
CA TRP A 20 -16.01 12.02 2.63
C TRP A 20 -16.83 10.76 2.42
N LYS A 21 -17.51 10.70 1.28
CA LYS A 21 -18.17 9.51 0.75
C LYS A 21 -17.27 8.88 -0.32
N ASN A 22 -17.56 7.64 -0.66
CA ASN A 22 -16.92 6.94 -1.78
C ASN A 22 -16.98 7.78 -3.07
N SER A 23 -18.12 8.42 -3.36
CA SER A 23 -18.27 9.31 -4.53
C SER A 23 -17.30 10.51 -4.54
N ASP A 24 -16.96 11.04 -3.36
CA ASP A 24 -16.01 12.17 -3.26
C ASP A 24 -14.58 11.71 -3.58
N ILE A 25 -14.22 10.50 -3.15
CA ILE A 25 -12.95 9.85 -3.50
C ILE A 25 -12.88 9.63 -5.01
N ILE A 26 -13.93 9.06 -5.61
CA ILE A 26 -13.99 8.83 -7.07
C ILE A 26 -13.85 10.12 -7.87
N ALA A 27 -14.55 11.20 -7.47
CA ALA A 27 -14.41 12.50 -8.12
C ALA A 27 -12.96 13.03 -8.08
N TYR A 28 -12.21 12.72 -7.01
CA TYR A 28 -10.78 13.02 -6.94
C TYR A 28 -9.95 12.14 -7.88
N LEU A 29 -10.23 10.84 -7.97
CA LEU A 29 -9.54 9.96 -8.91
C LEU A 29 -9.70 10.47 -10.36
N GLU A 30 -10.92 10.80 -10.76
CA GLU A 30 -11.23 11.36 -12.09
C GLU A 30 -10.49 12.68 -12.33
N ARG A 31 -10.53 13.59 -11.36
CA ARG A 31 -9.86 14.91 -11.44
C ARG A 31 -8.36 14.79 -11.65
N PHE A 32 -7.72 13.79 -11.05
CA PHE A 32 -6.27 13.58 -11.11
C PHE A 32 -5.86 12.52 -12.15
N GLY A 33 -6.80 11.94 -12.90
CA GLY A 33 -6.50 10.93 -13.92
C GLY A 33 -6.01 9.59 -13.35
N ILE A 34 -6.44 9.23 -12.14
CA ILE A 34 -6.14 7.94 -11.50
C ILE A 34 -7.14 6.91 -12.01
N GLU A 35 -6.66 5.88 -12.72
CA GLU A 35 -7.48 4.88 -13.39
C GLU A 35 -7.93 3.76 -12.44
N LYS A 36 -7.05 3.39 -11.50
CA LYS A 36 -7.33 2.34 -10.51
C LYS A 36 -6.89 2.76 -9.12
N PHE A 37 -7.64 2.33 -8.13
CA PHE A 37 -7.43 2.70 -6.73
C PHE A 37 -7.55 1.47 -5.84
N VAL A 38 -6.51 1.21 -5.03
CA VAL A 38 -6.51 0.10 -4.06
C VAL A 38 -6.73 0.67 -2.66
N ALA A 39 -7.89 0.37 -2.10
CA ALA A 39 -8.36 0.94 -0.85
C ALA A 39 -8.26 -0.04 0.33
N SER A 40 -8.12 0.51 1.53
CA SER A 40 -8.36 -0.20 2.79
C SER A 40 -9.17 0.68 3.74
N SER A 41 -10.15 0.12 4.45
CA SER A 41 -10.96 0.93 5.37
C SER A 41 -10.15 1.43 6.57
N LEU A 42 -10.29 2.73 6.89
CA LEU A 42 -9.76 3.31 8.12
C LEU A 42 -10.48 2.80 9.36
N LEU A 43 -11.77 2.43 9.25
CA LEU A 43 -12.52 1.78 10.34
C LEU A 43 -11.86 0.45 10.71
N ALA A 44 -11.46 -0.35 9.72
CA ALA A 44 -10.78 -1.63 9.98
C ALA A 44 -9.38 -1.45 10.57
N ILE A 45 -8.71 -0.35 10.22
CA ILE A 45 -7.39 -0.04 10.75
C ILE A 45 -7.48 0.40 12.22
N CYS A 46 -8.42 1.30 12.52
CA CYS A 46 -8.42 2.03 13.79
C CYS A 46 -9.37 1.47 14.85
N GLU A 47 -10.48 0.82 14.45
CA GLU A 47 -11.59 0.54 15.36
C GLU A 47 -12.16 -0.87 15.21
N ASP A 48 -12.84 -1.17 14.09
CA ASP A 48 -13.55 -2.43 13.86
C ASP A 48 -13.07 -3.11 12.57
N LEU A 49 -12.23 -4.14 12.76
CA LEU A 49 -11.64 -4.94 11.69
C LEU A 49 -12.69 -5.53 10.74
N ILE A 50 -13.79 -6.07 11.28
CA ILE A 50 -14.76 -6.84 10.49
C ILE A 50 -15.64 -5.87 9.70
N GLU A 51 -16.16 -4.84 10.37
CA GLU A 51 -17.03 -3.88 9.72
C GLU A 51 -16.26 -3.05 8.68
N GLY A 52 -15.02 -2.64 8.96
CA GLY A 52 -14.24 -1.90 7.96
C GLY A 52 -13.81 -2.75 6.77
N ASN A 53 -13.49 -4.04 6.94
CA ASN A 53 -13.24 -4.91 5.79
C ASN A 53 -14.50 -5.09 4.93
N LYS A 54 -15.68 -5.09 5.57
CA LYS A 54 -16.97 -5.07 4.88
C LYS A 54 -17.19 -3.75 4.13
N GLU A 55 -16.87 -2.59 4.70
CA GLU A 55 -16.91 -1.29 3.99
C GLU A 55 -16.03 -1.30 2.73
N THR A 56 -14.85 -1.96 2.80
CA THR A 56 -13.95 -2.07 1.65
C THR A 56 -14.61 -2.89 0.54
N LEU A 57 -15.28 -3.99 0.88
CA LEU A 57 -16.08 -4.76 -0.08
C LEU A 57 -17.22 -3.94 -0.68
N GLU A 58 -17.91 -3.13 0.12
CA GLU A 58 -18.98 -2.26 -0.36
C GLU A 58 -18.45 -1.24 -1.38
N PHE A 59 -17.29 -0.63 -1.12
CA PHE A 59 -16.68 0.30 -2.06
C PHE A 59 -16.26 -0.36 -3.39
N ILE A 60 -15.67 -1.56 -3.34
CA ILE A 60 -15.36 -2.35 -4.54
C ILE A 60 -16.63 -2.61 -5.36
N ARG A 61 -17.73 -2.96 -4.71
CA ARG A 61 -19.01 -3.26 -5.39
C ARG A 61 -19.70 -2.04 -5.97
N GLU A 62 -19.51 -0.87 -5.37
CA GLU A 62 -20.04 0.38 -5.90
C GLU A 62 -19.30 0.81 -7.18
N TYR A 63 -17.98 0.56 -7.26
CA TYR A 63 -17.14 1.00 -8.40
C TYR A 63 -16.24 -0.14 -8.92
N PRO A 64 -16.82 -1.24 -9.43
CA PRO A 64 -16.05 -2.40 -9.88
C PRO A 64 -15.15 -2.06 -11.07
N GLY A 65 -13.94 -2.63 -11.08
CA GLY A 65 -12.93 -2.38 -12.12
C GLY A 65 -12.11 -1.11 -11.93
N ILE A 66 -12.62 -0.14 -11.16
CA ILE A 66 -11.92 1.08 -10.74
C ILE A 66 -11.32 0.89 -9.34
N VAL A 67 -12.13 0.40 -8.40
CA VAL A 67 -11.73 0.20 -7.00
C VAL A 67 -11.40 -1.27 -6.74
N TYR A 68 -10.25 -1.48 -6.11
CA TYR A 68 -9.77 -2.75 -5.59
C TYR A 68 -9.54 -2.60 -4.09
N GLY A 69 -9.43 -3.72 -3.37
CA GLY A 69 -9.31 -3.70 -1.92
C GLY A 69 -8.14 -4.48 -1.36
N TYR A 70 -7.65 -3.99 -0.24
CA TYR A 70 -6.86 -4.77 0.70
C TYR A 70 -7.75 -5.25 1.85
N VAL A 71 -7.57 -6.50 2.26
CA VAL A 71 -8.08 -6.98 3.55
C VAL A 71 -7.17 -6.44 4.64
N VAL A 72 -7.70 -5.65 5.56
CA VAL A 72 -6.94 -5.22 6.74
C VAL A 72 -6.73 -6.42 7.66
N VAL A 73 -5.50 -6.55 8.15
CA VAL A 73 -5.07 -7.60 9.07
C VAL A 73 -4.57 -6.98 10.36
N ASN A 74 -5.10 -7.45 11.49
CA ASN A 74 -4.65 -7.05 12.81
C ASN A 74 -4.02 -8.25 13.55
N PRO A 75 -2.76 -8.15 14.03
CA PRO A 75 -2.09 -9.25 14.73
C PRO A 75 -2.74 -9.61 16.07
N HIS A 76 -3.36 -8.64 16.75
CA HIS A 76 -4.08 -8.88 18.02
C HIS A 76 -5.33 -9.74 17.84
N TYR A 77 -5.86 -9.78 16.61
CA TYR A 77 -7.03 -10.57 16.24
C TYR A 77 -6.70 -11.62 15.18
N MET A 78 -5.53 -12.27 15.28
CA MET A 78 -5.00 -13.15 14.22
C MET A 78 -6.01 -14.21 13.72
N LYS A 79 -6.75 -14.87 14.61
CA LYS A 79 -7.78 -15.85 14.22
C LYS A 79 -8.89 -15.22 13.36
N THR A 80 -9.29 -13.99 13.66
CA THR A 80 -10.27 -13.24 12.88
C THR A 80 -9.66 -12.79 11.56
N SER A 81 -8.44 -12.22 11.58
CA SER A 81 -7.71 -11.80 10.39
C SER A 81 -7.55 -12.93 9.37
N LEU A 82 -7.16 -14.14 9.80
CA LEU A 82 -7.04 -15.31 8.92
C LEU A 82 -8.39 -15.73 8.29
N LYS A 83 -9.49 -15.61 9.04
CA LYS A 83 -10.84 -15.86 8.51
C LYS A 83 -11.25 -14.82 7.48
N GLU A 84 -10.94 -13.55 7.73
CA GLU A 84 -11.24 -12.45 6.81
C GLU A 84 -10.45 -12.60 5.50
N ILE A 85 -9.15 -12.92 5.55
CA ILE A 85 -8.37 -13.25 4.35
C ILE A 85 -9.04 -14.40 3.58
N GLY A 86 -9.36 -15.51 4.25
CA GLY A 86 -9.99 -16.66 3.62
C GLY A 86 -11.42 -16.42 3.10
N ARG A 87 -12.11 -15.40 3.61
CA ARG A 87 -13.43 -14.98 3.14
C ARG A 87 -13.31 -14.13 1.89
N TYR A 88 -12.53 -13.06 1.94
CA TYR A 88 -12.41 -12.09 0.87
C TYR A 88 -11.52 -12.58 -0.28
N SER A 89 -10.65 -13.57 -0.06
CA SER A 89 -9.87 -14.19 -1.14
C SER A 89 -10.71 -14.91 -2.20
N LYS A 90 -11.98 -15.17 -1.91
CA LYS A 90 -12.95 -15.78 -2.83
C LYS A 90 -13.79 -14.74 -3.57
N ILE A 91 -13.54 -13.45 -3.34
CA ILE A 91 -14.32 -12.34 -3.90
C ILE A 91 -13.41 -11.54 -4.84
N GLU A 92 -13.88 -11.31 -6.05
CA GLU A 92 -13.18 -10.50 -7.04
C GLU A 92 -13.02 -9.04 -6.55
N GLY A 93 -11.88 -8.44 -6.86
CA GLY A 93 -11.54 -7.06 -6.49
C GLY A 93 -10.63 -6.92 -5.27
N PHE A 94 -10.50 -7.95 -4.42
CA PHE A 94 -9.45 -7.99 -3.40
C PHE A 94 -8.13 -8.47 -4.00
N VAL A 95 -7.06 -7.70 -3.74
CA VAL A 95 -5.73 -7.90 -4.37
C VAL A 95 -4.60 -8.03 -3.36
N GLY A 96 -4.92 -8.01 -2.07
CA GLY A 96 -3.90 -8.10 -1.03
C GLY A 96 -4.39 -7.88 0.38
N ILE A 97 -3.43 -7.61 1.26
CA ILE A 97 -3.67 -7.24 2.64
C ILE A 97 -3.04 -5.88 2.99
N LYS A 98 -3.64 -5.19 3.97
CA LYS A 98 -3.10 -3.98 4.59
C LYS A 98 -2.73 -4.28 6.03
N ILE A 99 -1.54 -3.84 6.43
CA ILE A 99 -1.05 -3.93 7.81
C ILE A 99 -0.67 -2.53 8.28
N HIS A 100 -1.25 -2.10 9.40
CA HIS A 100 -0.88 -0.84 10.05
C HIS A 100 -0.01 -1.06 11.28
N ASP A 101 1.23 -1.40 11.00
CA ASP A 101 2.24 -1.80 11.97
C ASP A 101 2.39 -0.78 13.13
N GLY A 102 2.37 0.54 12.87
CA GLY A 102 2.59 1.59 13.88
C GLY A 102 1.50 1.74 14.95
N TYR A 103 0.26 1.30 14.69
CA TYR A 103 -0.81 1.29 15.69
C TYR A 103 -0.81 0.00 16.50
N TYR A 104 -0.28 -1.09 15.94
CA TYR A 104 -0.30 -2.41 16.56
C TYR A 104 1.03 -2.76 17.27
N MET A 105 2.14 -2.09 16.93
CA MET A 105 3.51 -2.48 17.28
C MET A 105 4.11 -1.79 18.51
N ARG A 106 3.50 -2.04 19.67
CA ARG A 106 4.31 -2.25 20.88
C ARG A 106 4.47 -3.73 21.25
N ILE A 107 3.89 -4.68 20.48
CA ILE A 107 3.76 -6.06 20.97
C ILE A 107 4.34 -7.16 20.06
N ASP A 108 4.41 -7.06 18.72
CA ASP A 108 5.02 -8.16 17.93
C ASP A 108 5.67 -7.73 16.59
N PRO A 109 6.95 -8.07 16.33
CA PRO A 109 7.58 -7.86 15.02
C PRO A 109 6.88 -8.64 13.89
N LEU A 110 6.93 -8.15 12.65
CA LEU A 110 6.41 -8.88 11.47
C LEU A 110 7.09 -10.24 11.23
N MET A 111 8.24 -10.47 11.89
CA MET A 111 8.97 -11.75 11.90
C MET A 111 8.49 -12.71 13.00
N SER A 112 7.56 -12.30 13.86
CA SER A 112 7.03 -13.14 14.94
C SER A 112 6.27 -14.35 14.35
N PRO A 113 6.35 -15.54 14.96
CA PRO A 113 5.68 -16.75 14.47
C PRO A 113 4.17 -16.60 14.22
N VAL A 114 3.51 -15.65 14.91
CA VAL A 114 2.08 -15.35 14.73
C VAL A 114 1.74 -14.99 13.28
N TRP A 115 2.68 -14.40 12.53
CA TRP A 115 2.47 -13.96 11.16
C TRP A 115 2.68 -15.06 10.11
N LYS A 116 3.32 -16.18 10.47
CA LYS A 116 3.69 -17.24 9.51
C LYS A 116 2.52 -17.72 8.65
N ARG A 117 1.33 -17.86 9.25
CA ARG A 117 0.14 -18.29 8.51
C ARG A 117 -0.39 -17.22 7.57
N VAL A 118 -0.29 -15.94 7.93
CA VAL A 118 -0.66 -14.81 7.06
C VAL A 118 0.25 -14.80 5.84
N TRP A 119 1.57 -14.88 6.04
CA TRP A 119 2.54 -14.88 4.94
C TRP A 119 2.34 -16.04 3.99
N GLN A 120 2.13 -17.25 4.50
CA GLN A 120 1.82 -18.39 3.64
C GLN A 120 0.55 -18.15 2.81
N MET A 121 -0.53 -17.67 3.43
CA MET A 121 -1.78 -17.43 2.69
C MET A 121 -1.62 -16.35 1.62
N VAL A 122 -0.92 -15.26 1.92
CA VAL A 122 -0.68 -14.20 0.94
C VAL A 122 0.20 -14.69 -0.20
N SER A 123 1.25 -15.44 0.10
CA SER A 123 2.14 -16.08 -0.88
C SER A 123 1.36 -17.04 -1.79
N ASP A 124 0.53 -17.92 -1.22
CA ASP A 124 -0.30 -18.87 -1.96
C ASP A 124 -1.31 -18.16 -2.89
N LEU A 125 -1.76 -16.96 -2.50
CA LEU A 125 -2.69 -16.14 -3.27
C LEU A 125 -2.00 -15.25 -4.32
N GLY A 126 -0.67 -15.12 -4.30
CA GLY A 126 0.05 -14.13 -5.10
C GLY A 126 -0.34 -12.68 -4.75
N TRP A 127 -0.83 -12.47 -3.54
CA TRP A 127 -1.40 -11.21 -3.09
C TRP A 127 -0.32 -10.20 -2.68
N ALA A 128 -0.64 -8.91 -2.76
CA ALA A 128 0.22 -7.85 -2.28
C ALA A 128 0.05 -7.61 -0.76
N VAL A 129 1.11 -7.14 -0.09
CA VAL A 129 1.11 -6.69 1.30
C VAL A 129 1.47 -5.22 1.34
N LEU A 130 0.52 -4.36 1.64
CA LEU A 130 0.80 -2.95 1.94
C LEU A 130 1.01 -2.80 3.46
N SER A 131 2.25 -2.53 3.88
CA SER A 131 2.55 -2.28 5.31
C SER A 131 2.89 -0.82 5.55
N HIS A 132 2.27 -0.21 6.55
CA HIS A 132 2.67 1.10 7.05
C HIS A 132 4.14 1.06 7.51
N ASN A 133 4.96 2.03 7.13
CA ASN A 133 6.31 2.36 7.66
C ASN A 133 7.23 1.22 8.17
N SER A 134 7.26 0.06 7.50
CA SER A 134 7.91 -1.18 8.00
C SER A 134 9.08 -1.67 7.14
N LEU A 135 9.77 -0.78 6.41
CA LEU A 135 10.71 -1.13 5.35
C LEU A 135 11.77 -2.18 5.75
N ALA A 136 12.39 -2.03 6.92
CA ALA A 136 13.44 -2.95 7.39
C ALA A 136 12.90 -4.36 7.68
N SER A 137 11.67 -4.46 8.19
CA SER A 137 11.00 -5.74 8.45
C SER A 137 10.56 -6.38 7.13
N LEU A 138 10.00 -5.57 6.22
CA LEU A 138 9.59 -6.01 4.90
C LEU A 138 10.76 -6.55 4.06
N ALA A 139 11.93 -5.92 4.15
CA ALA A 139 13.12 -6.38 3.42
C ALA A 139 13.64 -7.76 3.87
N LYS A 140 13.38 -8.15 5.13
CA LYS A 140 13.71 -9.49 5.62
C LYS A 140 12.65 -10.50 5.17
N ILE A 141 11.38 -10.19 5.41
CA ILE A 141 10.30 -11.14 5.12
C ILE A 141 10.10 -11.38 3.62
N SER A 142 10.35 -10.37 2.78
CA SER A 142 10.25 -10.51 1.32
C SER A 142 11.22 -11.53 0.74
N GLN A 143 12.37 -11.77 1.39
CA GLN A 143 13.31 -12.83 1.00
C GLN A 143 12.80 -14.23 1.36
N GLU A 144 12.00 -14.35 2.44
CA GLU A 144 11.44 -15.63 2.88
C GLU A 144 10.19 -16.03 2.06
N TYR A 145 9.48 -15.05 1.47
CA TYR A 145 8.26 -15.25 0.70
C TYR A 145 8.36 -14.57 -0.67
N PRO A 146 9.17 -15.10 -1.60
CA PRO A 146 9.43 -14.47 -2.90
C PRO A 146 8.21 -14.35 -3.81
N ASP A 147 7.17 -15.18 -3.60
CA ASP A 147 5.94 -15.18 -4.42
C ASP A 147 4.90 -14.15 -3.97
N ALA A 148 5.11 -13.51 -2.81
CA ALA A 148 4.28 -12.39 -2.33
C ALA A 148 4.95 -11.06 -2.69
N ASN A 149 4.15 -10.04 -3.01
CA ASN A 149 4.65 -8.68 -3.28
C ASN A 149 4.48 -7.82 -2.03
N PHE A 150 5.53 -7.13 -1.60
CA PHE A 150 5.52 -6.30 -0.39
C PHE A 150 5.69 -4.84 -0.77
N ILE A 151 4.78 -3.99 -0.31
CA ILE A 151 4.80 -2.55 -0.54
C ILE A 151 5.01 -1.88 0.82
N SER A 152 6.13 -1.18 0.95
CA SER A 152 6.39 -0.33 2.11
C SER A 152 5.74 1.02 1.90
N ALA A 153 4.72 1.31 2.70
CA ALA A 153 4.08 2.60 2.70
C ALA A 153 4.91 3.65 3.43
N HIS A 154 4.94 4.87 2.89
CA HIS A 154 5.72 5.98 3.44
C HIS A 154 7.21 5.67 3.65
N ALA A 155 7.74 4.68 2.93
CA ALA A 155 9.07 4.09 3.15
C ALA A 155 10.21 5.11 3.09
N THR A 156 9.95 6.19 2.39
CA THR A 156 10.85 7.27 2.02
C THR A 156 10.90 8.39 3.05
N ASN A 157 10.06 8.35 4.10
CA ASN A 157 10.16 9.22 5.28
C ASN A 157 11.56 9.17 5.92
N SER A 158 12.31 8.08 5.71
CA SER A 158 13.70 7.94 6.14
C SER A 158 14.59 7.49 4.97
N MET A 159 15.19 8.46 4.27
CA MET A 159 16.11 8.20 3.16
C MET A 159 17.36 7.42 3.59
N SER A 160 17.77 7.53 4.86
CA SER A 160 18.82 6.68 5.42
C SER A 160 18.38 5.22 5.43
N THR A 161 17.19 4.91 5.93
CA THR A 161 16.64 3.55 5.94
C THR A 161 16.60 2.95 4.53
N VAL A 162 16.13 3.71 3.54
CA VAL A 162 16.16 3.30 2.12
C VAL A 162 17.57 2.89 1.69
N LYS A 163 18.57 3.75 1.91
CA LYS A 163 19.96 3.48 1.52
C LYS A 163 20.57 2.25 2.19
N TYR A 164 20.23 2.02 3.47
CA TYR A 164 20.77 0.89 4.23
C TYR A 164 20.06 -0.43 3.92
N VAL A 165 18.75 -0.40 3.73
CA VAL A 165 17.92 -1.60 3.60
C VAL A 165 17.93 -2.14 2.16
N LEU A 166 18.07 -1.28 1.16
CA LEU A 166 17.86 -1.66 -0.24
C LEU A 166 19.13 -2.03 -1.00
N LYS A 167 20.28 -2.12 -0.31
CA LYS A 167 21.49 -2.72 -0.87
C LYS A 167 21.27 -4.23 -1.03
N GLY A 168 20.81 -4.64 -2.22
CA GLY A 168 20.41 -6.02 -2.52
C GLY A 168 18.92 -6.28 -2.32
N CYS A 169 18.07 -5.29 -2.64
CA CYS A 169 16.61 -5.40 -2.57
C CYS A 169 16.10 -6.64 -3.33
N SER A 170 15.17 -7.37 -2.71
CA SER A 170 14.40 -8.39 -3.40
C SER A 170 13.51 -7.76 -4.46
N SER A 171 13.33 -8.43 -5.60
CA SER A 171 12.51 -7.94 -6.72
C SER A 171 11.02 -7.77 -6.36
N ASN A 172 10.58 -8.39 -5.26
CA ASN A 172 9.21 -8.35 -4.75
C ASN A 172 9.00 -7.31 -3.63
N LEU A 173 9.97 -6.43 -3.34
CA LEU A 173 9.82 -5.33 -2.38
C LEU A 173 9.69 -3.99 -3.12
N PHE A 174 8.63 -3.26 -2.85
CA PHE A 174 8.26 -2.01 -3.51
C PHE A 174 8.16 -0.86 -2.49
N LEU A 175 8.47 0.35 -2.92
CA LEU A 175 8.30 1.58 -2.14
C LEU A 175 7.19 2.40 -2.75
N ASP A 176 6.17 2.77 -1.97
CA ASP A 176 5.26 3.80 -2.45
C ASP A 176 5.88 5.19 -2.33
N VAL A 177 5.47 6.09 -3.24
CA VAL A 177 5.89 7.50 -3.21
C VAL A 177 5.09 8.34 -2.22
N CYS A 178 4.06 7.79 -1.58
CA CYS A 178 3.30 8.51 -0.58
C CYS A 178 4.19 8.80 0.63
N GLY A 179 3.97 9.92 1.32
CA GLY A 179 4.76 10.27 2.51
C GLY A 179 6.25 10.57 2.22
N THR A 180 6.75 10.44 0.99
CA THR A 180 8.10 10.92 0.62
C THR A 180 8.32 12.37 1.09
N PRO A 181 9.49 12.69 1.69
CA PRO A 181 9.88 14.06 1.97
C PRO A 181 9.67 14.93 0.75
N ARG A 182 9.14 16.13 0.95
CA ARG A 182 8.81 17.09 -0.13
C ARG A 182 10.04 17.84 -0.66
N ASN A 183 11.23 17.27 -0.46
CA ASN A 183 12.49 17.87 -0.90
C ASN A 183 12.70 17.61 -2.39
N TYR A 184 13.31 18.58 -3.09
CA TYR A 184 13.73 18.40 -4.48
C TYR A 184 14.74 17.25 -4.61
N GLY A 185 14.72 16.51 -5.72
CA GLY A 185 15.70 15.45 -5.97
C GLY A 185 15.43 14.11 -5.27
N VAL A 186 14.30 13.97 -4.57
CA VAL A 186 14.01 12.76 -3.77
C VAL A 186 13.81 11.53 -4.64
N LEU A 187 13.08 11.63 -5.75
CA LEU A 187 12.81 10.49 -6.63
C LEU A 187 14.05 10.10 -7.43
N GLU A 188 14.83 11.08 -7.87
CA GLU A 188 16.13 10.93 -8.52
C GLU A 188 17.10 10.19 -7.60
N THR A 189 17.11 10.56 -6.31
CA THR A 189 17.91 9.85 -5.30
C THR A 189 17.44 8.42 -5.13
N LEU A 190 16.13 8.17 -5.08
CA LEU A 190 15.58 6.81 -4.94
C LEU A 190 15.95 5.94 -6.15
N VAL A 191 15.69 6.42 -7.37
CA VAL A 191 16.04 5.71 -8.61
C VAL A 191 17.54 5.45 -8.67
N LYS A 192 18.38 6.41 -8.30
CA LYS A 192 19.83 6.22 -8.26
C LYS A 192 20.27 5.16 -7.24
N VAL A 193 19.63 5.11 -6.07
CA VAL A 193 19.95 4.13 -5.01
C VAL A 193 19.51 2.72 -5.41
N LEU A 194 18.35 2.60 -6.07
CA LEU A 194 17.79 1.33 -6.53
C LEU A 194 18.39 0.85 -7.86
N GLY A 195 18.99 1.76 -8.63
CA GLY A 195 19.44 1.52 -9.99
C GLY A 195 18.34 1.72 -11.05
N SER A 196 17.08 1.61 -10.65
CA SER A 196 15.89 1.83 -11.49
C SER A 196 14.67 2.20 -10.65
N ALA A 197 13.55 2.55 -11.29
CA ALA A 197 12.24 2.74 -10.67
C ALA A 197 11.38 1.47 -10.64
N ASP A 198 11.91 0.28 -10.96
CA ASP A 198 11.12 -0.96 -11.07
C ASP A 198 10.40 -1.32 -9.75
N ASN A 199 11.04 -0.96 -8.63
CA ASN A 199 10.53 -1.20 -7.28
C ASN A 199 9.91 0.06 -6.64
N ILE A 200 9.48 1.04 -7.44
CA ILE A 200 8.80 2.25 -6.97
C ILE A 200 7.36 2.24 -7.51
N VAL A 201 6.39 2.49 -6.62
CA VAL A 201 4.95 2.46 -6.96
C VAL A 201 4.24 3.76 -6.57
N PHE A 202 3.18 4.08 -7.31
CA PHE A 202 2.37 5.27 -7.04
C PHE A 202 1.39 5.03 -5.89
N GLY A 203 1.42 5.89 -4.89
CA GLY A 203 0.50 5.87 -3.74
C GLY A 203 0.17 7.29 -3.28
N THR A 204 -1.04 7.52 -2.77
CA THR A 204 -1.44 8.87 -2.32
C THR A 204 -1.83 8.99 -0.86
N ASP A 205 -2.27 7.91 -0.21
CA ASP A 205 -2.92 7.94 1.11
C ASP A 205 -4.24 8.76 1.10
N LEU A 206 -4.90 8.88 -0.07
CA LEU A 206 -6.22 9.51 -0.20
C LEU A 206 -7.24 8.74 0.66
N PRO A 207 -8.17 9.41 1.37
CA PRO A 207 -8.42 10.86 1.39
C PRO A 207 -7.61 11.67 2.41
N LEU A 208 -6.62 11.09 3.10
CA LEU A 208 -5.82 11.79 4.10
C LEU A 208 -4.84 12.78 3.47
N ILE A 209 -4.31 12.45 2.28
CA ILE A 209 -3.35 13.29 1.55
C ILE A 209 -3.84 13.51 0.12
N SER A 210 -3.69 14.74 -0.37
CA SER A 210 -4.08 15.09 -1.75
C SER A 210 -3.16 14.40 -2.78
N PRO A 211 -3.73 13.79 -3.84
CA PRO A 211 -2.96 13.18 -4.93
C PRO A 211 -1.97 14.15 -5.59
N SER A 212 -2.27 15.47 -5.57
CA SER A 212 -1.36 16.51 -6.05
C SER A 212 0.03 16.46 -5.41
N SER A 213 0.14 16.00 -4.17
CA SER A 213 1.44 15.91 -3.49
C SER A 213 2.32 14.80 -4.08
N SER A 214 1.75 13.64 -4.42
CA SER A 214 2.49 12.54 -5.05
C SER A 214 2.75 12.83 -6.53
N LEU A 215 1.73 13.31 -7.26
CA LEU A 215 1.86 13.64 -8.69
C LEU A 215 2.86 14.76 -8.93
N GLY A 216 2.80 15.84 -8.14
CA GLY A 216 3.73 16.96 -8.29
C GLY A 216 5.20 16.54 -8.15
N LYS A 217 5.50 15.53 -7.31
CA LYS A 217 6.87 14.98 -7.18
C LYS A 217 7.30 14.24 -8.43
N ILE A 218 6.41 13.41 -9.00
CA ILE A 218 6.71 12.62 -10.20
C ILE A 218 6.88 13.54 -11.41
N GLU A 219 5.99 14.52 -11.57
CA GLU A 219 6.07 15.50 -12.66
C GLU A 219 7.38 16.29 -12.59
N ASN A 220 7.75 16.75 -11.38
CA ASN A 220 8.96 17.54 -11.17
C ASN A 220 10.27 16.72 -11.12
N ALA A 221 10.20 15.39 -11.11
CA ALA A 221 11.40 14.57 -11.03
C ALA A 221 12.18 14.55 -12.34
N GLU A 222 13.49 14.78 -12.27
CA GLU A 222 14.44 14.71 -13.38
C GLU A 222 14.93 13.27 -13.62
N ILE A 223 13.98 12.34 -13.80
CA ILE A 223 14.23 10.96 -14.22
C ILE A 223 13.72 10.72 -15.64
N PRO A 224 14.29 9.75 -16.38
CA PRO A 224 13.80 9.40 -17.72
C PRO A 224 12.29 9.14 -17.72
N ARG A 225 11.60 9.59 -18.77
CA ARG A 225 10.14 9.45 -18.87
C ARG A 225 9.69 7.99 -18.76
N GLU A 226 10.46 7.07 -19.31
CA GLU A 226 10.22 5.62 -19.18
C GLU A 226 10.18 5.15 -17.72
N GLU A 227 11.03 5.70 -16.85
CA GLU A 227 11.03 5.37 -15.41
C GLU A 227 9.76 5.90 -14.71
N LYS A 228 9.17 7.00 -15.19
CA LYS A 228 7.89 7.52 -14.68
C LYS A 228 6.69 6.68 -15.13
N GLU A 229 6.80 6.00 -16.27
CA GLU A 229 5.74 5.21 -16.89
C GLU A 229 5.80 3.71 -16.53
N LYS A 230 6.78 3.30 -15.72
CA LYS A 230 7.00 1.90 -15.37
C LYS A 230 5.80 1.30 -14.66
N LYS A 231 5.47 0.08 -15.08
CA LYS A 231 4.43 -0.74 -14.45
C LYS A 231 5.10 -1.75 -13.53
N PRO A 232 4.60 -1.90 -12.29
CA PRO A 232 5.04 -2.98 -11.42
C PRO A 232 4.75 -4.32 -12.12
N THR A 233 5.56 -5.34 -11.83
CA THR A 233 5.46 -6.66 -12.47
C THR A 233 4.37 -7.55 -11.87
N PHE A 234 3.53 -7.03 -10.96
CA PHE A 234 2.51 -7.77 -10.20
C PHE A 234 1.11 -7.16 -10.30
#